data_AF-A0QYM6-F1
#
_entry.id   AF-A0QYM6-F1
#
_cell.length_a   1.000
_cell.length_b   1.000
_cell.length_c   1.000
_cell.angle_alpha   90.00
_cell.angle_beta   90.00
_cell.angle_gamma   90.00
#
_symmetry.space_group_name_H-M   'P 1'
#
loop_
_entity.id
_entity.type
_entity.pdbx_description
1 polymer ?
#
loop_
_entity_poly.entity_id
_entity_poly.type
_entity_poly.pdbx_seq_one_letter_code
_entity_poly.pdbx_strand_id
1 'polypeptide(L)'
;MHHRRYRPTSRPTPLAWFYRLDRRMQADLLANPHGYLPDGVAAEIASHTVRSYRDEKPQESRLWQLRSAEANLLEDERLRLDRWWRELPDEARAALVTCRDGSVPRAWRATVLDLHPDGLGPGTDLEAEFRMSGIAAAYIEMVATCCL
;
A
#
# COMPACT_ATOMS: atom_id res chain seq x y z
N MET A 1 -28.21 -36.36 -5.54
CA MET A 1 -28.02 -34.89 -5.45
C MET A 1 -26.64 -34.59 -4.92
N HIS A 2 -25.69 -34.18 -5.78
CA HIS A 2 -24.34 -33.82 -5.36
C HIS A 2 -24.23 -32.30 -5.24
N HIS A 3 -24.11 -31.78 -4.02
CA HIS A 3 -23.70 -30.40 -3.80
C HIS A 3 -22.23 -30.26 -4.22
N ARG A 4 -21.99 -29.67 -5.39
CA ARG A 4 -20.67 -29.13 -5.72
C ARG A 4 -20.36 -28.05 -4.69
N ARG A 5 -19.47 -28.37 -3.74
CA ARG A 5 -18.82 -27.36 -2.90
C ARG A 5 -18.08 -26.42 -3.84
N TYR A 6 -18.65 -25.22 -4.03
CA TYR A 6 -17.95 -24.13 -4.68
C TYR A 6 -16.79 -23.77 -3.73
N ARG A 7 -15.57 -24.22 -4.05
CA ARG A 7 -14.38 -23.60 -3.46
C ARG A 7 -14.32 -22.21 -4.08
N PRO A 8 -14.45 -21.11 -3.32
CA PRO A 8 -14.06 -19.83 -3.86
C PRO A 8 -12.60 -19.96 -4.26
N THR A 9 -12.33 -19.93 -5.57
CA THR A 9 -10.98 -19.71 -6.06
C THR A 9 -10.62 -18.31 -5.61
N SER A 10 -9.83 -18.22 -4.53
CA SER A 10 -9.24 -16.96 -4.09
C SER A 10 -8.52 -16.39 -5.29
N ARG A 11 -9.11 -15.39 -5.94
CA ARG A 11 -8.40 -14.63 -6.96
C ARG A 11 -7.14 -14.09 -6.26
N PRO A 12 -5.95 -14.20 -6.88
CA PRO A 12 -4.77 -13.61 -6.29
C PRO A 12 -5.07 -12.14 -6.04
N THR A 13 -5.00 -11.73 -4.76
CA THR A 13 -5.22 -10.34 -4.38
C THR A 13 -4.20 -9.51 -5.15
N PRO A 14 -4.62 -8.53 -5.96
CA PRO A 14 -3.69 -7.62 -6.60
C PRO A 14 -2.73 -7.06 -5.55
N LEU A 15 -1.43 -7.00 -5.87
CA LEU A 15 -0.39 -6.51 -4.96
C LEU A 15 -0.18 -7.35 -3.67
N ALA A 16 -0.57 -8.63 -3.62
CA ALA A 16 -0.29 -9.48 -2.45
C ALA A 16 1.20 -9.48 -2.03
N TRP A 17 2.11 -9.30 -3.00
CA TRP A 17 3.54 -9.18 -2.73
C TRP A 17 3.91 -7.91 -1.94
N PHE A 18 3.21 -6.80 -2.19
CA PHE A 18 3.46 -5.49 -1.60
C PHE A 18 3.18 -5.49 -0.10
N TYR A 19 2.11 -6.17 0.32
CA TYR A 19 1.73 -6.29 1.73
C TYR A 19 2.74 -7.07 2.59
N ARG A 20 3.71 -7.76 1.99
CA ARG A 20 4.78 -8.47 2.70
C ARG A 20 5.97 -7.57 3.04
N LEU A 21 6.12 -6.46 2.32
CA LEU A 21 7.20 -5.51 2.52
C LEU A 21 7.01 -4.78 3.85
N ASP A 22 8.09 -4.27 4.43
CA ASP A 22 7.97 -3.37 5.57
C ASP A 22 7.25 -2.06 5.20
N ARG A 23 6.70 -1.39 6.21
CA ARG A 23 5.88 -0.18 6.01
C ARG A 23 6.63 0.92 5.25
N ARG A 24 7.94 1.09 5.50
CA ARG A 24 8.72 2.15 4.88
C ARG A 24 8.96 1.84 3.41
N MET A 25 9.30 0.60 3.08
CA MET A 25 9.41 0.16 1.68
C MET A 25 8.07 0.29 0.94
N GLN A 26 6.95 -0.03 1.60
CA GLN A 26 5.62 0.19 1.03
C GLN A 26 5.37 1.69 0.75
N ALA A 27 5.73 2.57 1.69
CA ALA A 27 5.59 4.02 1.54
C ALA A 27 6.47 4.56 0.39
N ASP A 28 7.73 4.13 0.29
CA ASP A 28 8.65 4.54 -0.77
C ASP A 28 8.15 4.12 -2.16
N LEU A 29 7.61 2.88 -2.27
CA LEU A 29 7.00 2.38 -3.50
C LEU A 29 5.73 3.14 -3.87
N LEU A 30 4.87 3.47 -2.89
CA LEU A 30 3.69 4.30 -3.13
C LEU A 30 4.08 5.72 -3.56
N ALA A 31 5.17 6.28 -3.02
CA ALA A 31 5.62 7.63 -3.39
C ALA A 31 6.02 7.72 -4.86
N ASN A 32 6.65 6.66 -5.40
CA ASN A 32 7.12 6.62 -6.77
C ASN A 32 6.96 5.23 -7.42
N PRO A 33 5.74 4.85 -7.86
CA PRO A 33 5.46 3.52 -8.42
C PRO A 33 6.29 3.16 -9.66
N HIS A 34 6.66 4.16 -10.46
CA HIS A 34 7.48 4.02 -11.67
C HIS A 34 8.97 4.32 -11.42
N GLY A 35 9.34 4.52 -10.16
CA GLY A 35 10.68 4.86 -9.73
C GLY A 35 11.65 3.69 -9.76
N TYR A 36 12.93 4.03 -9.63
CA TYR A 36 13.96 3.05 -9.37
C TYR A 36 13.86 2.51 -7.94
N LEU A 37 14.10 1.22 -7.79
CA LEU A 37 14.02 0.50 -6.53
C LEU A 37 15.41 0.36 -5.90
N PRO A 38 15.52 0.50 -4.56
CA PRO A 38 16.70 0.06 -3.84
C PRO A 38 16.95 -1.43 -4.06
N ASP A 39 18.22 -1.85 -4.09
CA ASP A 39 18.60 -3.26 -4.32
C ASP A 39 17.96 -4.22 -3.30
N GLY A 40 17.82 -3.80 -2.04
CA GLY A 40 17.18 -4.59 -0.99
C GLY A 40 15.70 -4.89 -1.28
N VAL A 41 14.95 -3.88 -1.73
CA VAL A 41 13.54 -4.04 -2.13
C VAL A 41 13.46 -4.94 -3.36
N ALA A 42 14.29 -4.69 -4.37
CA ALA A 42 14.28 -5.46 -5.60
C ALA A 42 14.58 -6.95 -5.37
N ALA A 43 15.47 -7.28 -4.43
CA ALA A 43 15.75 -8.66 -4.05
C ALA A 43 14.54 -9.36 -3.41
N GLU A 44 13.77 -8.67 -2.58
CA GLU A 44 12.59 -9.21 -1.90
C GLU A 44 11.41 -9.46 -2.86
N ILE A 45 11.30 -8.65 -3.92
CA ILE A 45 10.24 -8.72 -4.93
C ILE A 45 10.78 -9.02 -6.34
N ALA A 46 11.83 -9.84 -6.43
CA ALA A 46 12.53 -10.12 -7.70
C ALA A 46 11.61 -10.60 -8.84
N SER A 47 10.52 -11.30 -8.53
CA SER A 47 9.52 -11.74 -9.52
C SER A 47 8.66 -10.61 -10.10
N HIS A 48 8.61 -9.47 -9.44
CA HIS A 48 7.80 -8.30 -9.79
C HIS A 48 8.62 -7.14 -10.34
N THR A 49 9.93 -7.30 -10.44
CA THR A 49 10.85 -6.27 -10.93
C THR A 49 11.47 -6.64 -12.29
N VAL A 50 12.05 -5.64 -12.92
CA VAL A 50 12.84 -5.74 -14.15
C VAL A 50 14.05 -4.80 -14.02
N ARG A 51 15.16 -5.15 -14.69
CA ARG A 51 16.29 -4.24 -14.82
C ARG A 51 16.07 -3.33 -16.02
N SER A 52 16.13 -2.02 -15.81
CA SER A 52 16.10 -1.02 -16.88
C SER A 52 17.42 -0.26 -16.96
N TYR A 53 17.65 0.35 -18.12
CA TYR A 53 18.78 1.25 -18.33
C TYR A 53 18.33 2.67 -18.04
N ARG A 54 19.23 3.47 -17.47
CA ARG A 54 19.07 4.91 -17.46
C ARG A 54 19.46 5.41 -18.85
N ASP A 55 18.50 5.95 -19.60
CA ASP A 55 18.65 6.32 -21.02
C ASP A 55 19.80 7.31 -21.31
N GLU A 56 20.40 7.91 -20.29
CA GLU A 56 21.41 8.95 -20.46
C GLU A 56 22.83 8.40 -20.62
N LYS A 57 23.16 7.19 -20.12
CA LYS A 57 24.52 6.61 -20.26
C LYS A 57 24.49 5.07 -20.26
N PRO A 58 24.83 4.40 -21.38
CA PRO A 58 24.93 2.93 -21.46
C PRO A 58 25.92 2.28 -20.46
N GLN A 59 26.75 3.09 -19.82
CA GLN A 59 27.77 2.67 -18.84
C GLN A 59 27.28 2.72 -17.39
N GLU A 60 26.11 3.31 -17.09
CA GLU A 60 25.56 3.32 -15.73
C GLU A 60 24.88 2.00 -15.38
N SER A 61 25.07 1.58 -14.13
CA SER A 61 24.57 0.34 -13.55
C SER A 61 23.07 0.16 -13.81
N ARG A 62 22.68 -1.05 -14.23
CA ARG A 62 21.27 -1.43 -14.38
C ARG A 62 20.54 -1.18 -13.05
N LEU A 63 19.51 -0.35 -13.08
CA LEU A 63 18.67 -0.09 -11.92
C LEU A 63 17.44 -0.98 -11.97
N TRP A 64 16.92 -1.33 -10.80
CA TRP A 64 15.70 -2.11 -10.70
C TRP A 64 14.48 -1.20 -10.77
N GLN A 65 13.45 -1.65 -11.45
CA GLN A 65 12.13 -1.02 -11.48
C GLN A 65 11.05 -2.08 -11.31
N LEU A 66 9.85 -1.68 -10.88
CA LEU A 66 8.68 -2.54 -11.00
C LEU A 66 8.39 -2.82 -12.48
N ARG A 67 7.86 -4.00 -12.78
CA ARG A 67 7.28 -4.26 -14.10
C ARG A 67 6.13 -3.28 -14.32
N SER A 68 5.96 -2.79 -15.55
CA SER A 68 4.95 -1.75 -15.85
C SER A 68 3.54 -2.12 -15.39
N ALA A 69 3.14 -3.39 -15.50
CA ALA A 69 1.84 -3.84 -15.00
C ALA A 69 1.70 -3.71 -13.47
N GLU A 70 2.75 -3.99 -12.71
CA GLU A 70 2.76 -3.86 -11.25
C GLU A 70 2.82 -2.39 -10.83
N ALA A 71 3.63 -1.58 -11.54
CA ALA A 71 3.71 -0.14 -11.31
C ALA A 71 2.37 0.55 -11.53
N ASN A 72 1.65 0.19 -12.61
CA ASN A 72 0.31 0.71 -12.90
C ASN A 72 -0.70 0.32 -11.80
N LEU A 73 -0.69 -0.94 -11.34
CA LEU A 73 -1.57 -1.37 -10.25
C LEU A 73 -1.30 -0.59 -8.96
N LEU A 74 -0.03 -0.34 -8.65
CA LEU A 74 0.35 0.44 -7.49
C LEU A 74 0.00 1.93 -7.64
N GLU A 75 0.11 2.48 -8.84
CA GLU A 75 -0.34 3.85 -9.15
C GLU A 75 -1.86 3.99 -9.03
N ASP A 76 -2.64 3.06 -9.55
CA ASP A 76 -4.10 3.04 -9.40
C ASP A 76 -4.50 3.02 -7.92
N GLU A 77 -3.81 2.20 -7.13
CA GLU A 77 -4.03 2.09 -5.71
C GLU A 77 -3.62 3.36 -4.95
N ARG A 78 -2.48 3.98 -5.30
CA ARG A 78 -2.08 5.29 -4.79
C ARG A 78 -3.13 6.36 -5.09
N LEU A 79 -3.68 6.38 -6.30
CA LEU A 79 -4.72 7.34 -6.71
C LEU A 79 -6.04 7.12 -5.94
N ARG A 80 -6.39 5.86 -5.65
CA ARG A 80 -7.53 5.51 -4.78
C ARG A 80 -7.33 6.10 -3.38
N LEU A 81 -6.13 5.94 -2.82
CA LEU A 81 -5.77 6.47 -1.50
C LEU A 81 -5.72 8.00 -1.49
N ASP A 82 -5.19 8.64 -2.55
CA ASP A 82 -5.21 10.10 -2.73
C ASP A 82 -6.64 10.66 -2.75
N ARG A 83 -7.60 9.92 -3.32
CA ARG A 83 -9.01 10.33 -3.30
C ARG A 83 -9.57 10.24 -1.88
N TRP A 84 -9.42 9.08 -1.24
CA TRP A 84 -9.84 8.88 0.15
C TRP A 84 -9.26 9.93 1.09
N TRP A 85 -7.96 10.21 0.98
CA TRP A 85 -7.26 11.22 1.79
C TRP A 85 -7.80 12.64 1.59
N ARG A 86 -8.22 12.99 0.37
CA ARG A 86 -8.82 14.30 0.07
C ARG A 86 -10.24 14.44 0.59
N GLU A 87 -10.96 13.33 0.74
CA GLU A 87 -12.33 13.31 1.28
C GLU A 87 -12.35 13.41 2.82
N LEU A 88 -11.20 13.17 3.49
CA LEU A 88 -11.07 13.34 4.92
C LEU A 88 -11.09 14.83 5.34
N PRO A 89 -11.77 15.18 6.45
CA PRO A 89 -11.62 16.46 7.12
C PRO A 89 -10.17 16.73 7.54
N ASP A 90 -9.77 18.01 7.62
CA ASP A 90 -8.42 18.41 8.04
C ASP A 90 -8.03 17.85 9.42
N GLU A 91 -8.97 17.86 10.36
CA GLU A 91 -8.80 17.29 11.69
C GLU A 91 -8.51 15.78 11.66
N ALA A 92 -9.14 15.04 10.75
CA ALA A 92 -8.89 13.62 10.57
C ALA A 92 -7.50 13.38 9.99
N ARG A 93 -7.12 14.15 8.95
CA ARG A 93 -5.78 14.08 8.35
C ARG A 93 -4.68 14.34 9.38
N ALA A 94 -4.81 15.42 10.15
CA ALA A 94 -3.84 15.78 11.19
C ALA A 94 -3.75 14.71 12.29
N ALA A 95 -4.90 14.18 12.74
CA ALA A 95 -4.94 13.13 13.74
C ALA A 95 -4.26 11.84 13.26
N LEU A 96 -4.54 11.42 12.01
CA LEU A 96 -3.97 10.20 11.46
C LEU A 96 -2.45 10.31 11.22
N VAL A 97 -1.95 11.47 10.76
CA VAL A 97 -0.49 11.73 10.66
C VAL A 97 0.17 11.70 12.04
N THR A 98 -0.47 12.28 13.06
CA THR A 98 0.05 12.27 14.44
C THR A 98 0.16 10.84 14.98
N CYS A 99 -0.82 10.00 14.66
CA CYS A 99 -0.91 8.59 15.08
C CYS A 99 -0.18 7.62 14.14
N ARG A 100 0.87 8.05 13.44
CA ARG A 100 1.67 7.24 12.49
C ARG A 100 2.20 5.93 13.06
N ASP A 101 2.35 5.83 14.39
CA ASP A 101 2.78 4.62 15.10
C ASP A 101 1.75 3.47 15.02
N GLY A 102 0.52 3.78 14.63
CA GLY A 102 -0.48 2.83 14.21
C GLY A 102 -1.77 2.92 15.01
N SER A 103 -1.86 3.66 16.11
CA SER A 103 -3.11 3.72 16.88
C SER A 103 -4.13 4.67 16.25
N VAL A 104 -5.13 4.15 15.53
CA VAL A 104 -6.15 5.01 14.92
C VAL A 104 -7.13 5.53 15.97
N PRO A 105 -7.34 6.87 16.06
CA PRO A 105 -8.35 7.44 16.94
C PRO A 105 -9.73 6.87 16.64
N ARG A 106 -10.52 6.58 17.69
CA ARG A 106 -11.82 5.93 17.57
C ARG A 106 -12.74 6.60 16.54
N ALA A 107 -12.76 7.92 16.51
CA ALA A 107 -13.57 8.71 15.58
C ALA A 107 -13.28 8.41 14.09
N TRP A 108 -12.08 7.95 13.76
CA TRP A 108 -11.62 7.75 12.37
C TRP A 108 -11.43 6.29 11.97
N ARG A 109 -11.69 5.33 12.87
CA ARG A 109 -11.50 3.90 12.63
C ARG A 109 -12.34 3.39 11.46
N ALA A 110 -13.61 3.77 11.41
CA ALA A 110 -14.53 3.38 10.33
C ALA A 110 -13.97 3.78 8.95
N THR A 111 -13.47 5.01 8.84
CA THR A 111 -12.94 5.53 7.57
C THR A 111 -11.63 4.87 7.14
N VAL A 112 -10.80 4.42 8.08
CA VAL A 112 -9.59 3.64 7.77
C VAL A 112 -9.96 2.20 7.38
N LEU A 113 -11.01 1.64 7.98
CA LEU A 113 -11.48 0.28 7.69
C LEU A 113 -12.08 0.14 6.28
N ASP A 114 -12.63 1.21 5.71
CA ASP A 114 -13.07 1.25 4.32
C ASP A 114 -11.93 0.99 3.31
N LEU A 115 -10.67 1.12 3.74
CA LEU A 115 -9.50 0.80 2.92
C LEU A 115 -9.10 -0.68 2.97
N HIS A 116 -9.67 -1.48 3.86
CA HIS A 116 -9.31 -2.89 3.99
C HIS A 116 -9.85 -3.70 2.80
N PRO A 117 -9.01 -4.46 2.07
CA PRO A 117 -9.42 -5.15 0.85
C PRO A 117 -10.52 -6.19 1.09
N ASP A 118 -10.53 -6.81 2.26
CA ASP A 118 -11.55 -7.79 2.65
C ASP A 118 -12.79 -7.17 3.34
N GLY A 119 -12.82 -5.83 3.48
CA GLY A 119 -13.82 -5.11 4.26
C GLY A 119 -13.81 -5.46 5.75
N LEU A 120 -14.84 -4.99 6.47
CA LEU A 120 -15.06 -5.35 7.86
C LEU A 120 -15.48 -6.81 7.96
N GLY A 121 -14.63 -7.64 8.59
CA GLY A 121 -15.05 -8.96 9.03
C GLY A 121 -16.23 -8.83 10.00
N PRO A 122 -17.24 -9.73 9.93
CA PRO A 122 -18.33 -9.73 10.90
C PRO A 122 -17.75 -9.90 12.32
N GLY A 123 -18.07 -8.98 13.22
CA GLY A 123 -17.55 -8.97 14.60
C GLY A 123 -16.27 -8.16 14.82
N THR A 124 -15.86 -7.33 13.87
CA THR A 124 -14.77 -6.36 14.10
C THR A 124 -15.18 -5.38 15.20
N ASP A 125 -14.51 -5.43 16.35
CA ASP A 125 -14.75 -4.54 17.47
C ASP A 125 -14.09 -3.18 17.22
N LEU A 126 -14.91 -2.16 16.97
CA LEU A 126 -14.45 -0.78 16.78
C LEU A 126 -14.06 -0.10 18.09
N GLU A 127 -14.33 -0.72 19.24
CA GLU A 127 -13.98 -0.20 20.56
C GLU A 127 -12.56 -0.59 20.97
N ALA A 128 -12.08 -1.76 20.55
CA ALA A 128 -10.72 -2.23 20.80
C ALA A 128 -9.64 -1.33 20.17
N GLU A 129 -8.40 -1.43 20.66
CA GLU A 129 -7.25 -0.74 20.04
C GLU A 129 -7.13 -1.15 18.57
N PHE A 130 -7.42 -0.23 17.66
CA PHE A 130 -7.33 -0.47 16.23
C PHE A 130 -5.98 0.01 15.70
N ARG A 131 -5.17 -0.95 15.27
CA ARG A 131 -3.89 -0.66 14.63
C ARG A 131 -4.05 -0.51 13.13
N MET A 132 -3.64 0.65 12.60
CA MET A 132 -3.50 0.87 11.17
C MET A 132 -2.45 -0.09 10.62
N SER A 133 -2.87 -0.95 9.71
CA SER A 133 -2.01 -1.95 9.08
C SER A 133 -2.10 -1.88 7.56
N GLY A 134 -1.11 -2.49 6.91
CA GLY A 134 -1.05 -2.60 5.46
C GLY A 134 -0.98 -1.23 4.78
N ILE A 135 -1.70 -1.12 3.68
CA ILE A 135 -1.53 -0.04 2.71
C ILE A 135 -1.94 1.34 3.23
N ALA A 136 -2.94 1.41 4.13
CA ALA A 136 -3.33 2.66 4.76
C ALA A 136 -2.18 3.23 5.61
N ALA A 137 -1.51 2.37 6.39
CA ALA A 137 -0.38 2.79 7.23
C ALA A 137 0.81 3.26 6.39
N ALA A 138 1.10 2.54 5.30
CA ALA A 138 2.14 2.93 4.35
C ALA A 138 1.84 4.25 3.65
N TYR A 139 0.58 4.46 3.26
CA TYR A 139 0.16 5.71 2.62
C TYR A 139 0.28 6.91 3.56
N ILE A 140 -0.11 6.76 4.83
CA ILE A 140 0.07 7.84 5.81
C ILE A 140 1.55 8.14 6.07
N GLU A 141 2.39 7.10 6.17
CA GLU A 141 3.85 7.27 6.27
C GLU A 141 4.40 8.05 5.06
N MET A 142 3.94 7.73 3.85
CA MET A 142 4.29 8.43 2.61
C MET A 142 3.90 9.91 2.67
N VAL A 143 2.63 10.22 2.97
CA VAL A 143 2.15 11.61 3.06
C VAL A 143 2.91 12.39 4.14
N ALA A 144 3.13 11.78 5.31
CA ALA A 144 3.86 12.41 6.41
C ALA A 144 5.33 12.72 6.04
N THR A 145 5.94 11.92 5.17
CA THR A 145 7.34 12.11 4.75
C THR A 145 7.47 13.11 3.59
N CYS A 146 6.47 13.18 2.69
CA CYS A 146 6.49 14.08 1.53
C CYS A 146 6.03 15.52 1.85
N CYS A 147 5.33 15.74 2.95
CA CYS A 147 4.84 17.07 3.36
C CYS A 147 5.74 17.80 4.37
N LEU A 148 6.93 17.25 4.70
CA LEU A 148 7.96 17.89 5.51
C LEU A 148 9.04 18.53 4.64
#